data_AF-B9BQE6-F1
#
_entry.id   AF-B9BQE6-F1
#
_cell.length_a   1.000
_cell.length_b   1.000
_cell.length_c   1.000
_cell.angle_alpha   90.00
_cell.angle_beta   90.00
_cell.angle_gamma   90.00
#
_symmetry.space_group_name_H-M   'P 1'
#
loop_
_entity.id
_entity.type
_entity.pdbx_description
1 polymer ?
#
loop_
_entity_poly.entity_id
_entity_poly.type
_entity_poly.pdbx_seq_one_letter_code
_entity_poly.pdbx_strand_id
1 'polypeptide(L)'
;MPVPGSINDLSPTPSQNSPQGSEPVGSQANEYIQALSAFVRQLSDRVDGKVSNGTLDAPKGTRVVMQQAAAPTGWAVDADSAFTDCAMRFNQSVGKQNGTVGWSGWNWGGQFAVDGHALTVAEMPSHGHGLNDPGHSHGVADPGHSHGVNDPGHNHDINTAVGDGYIGEINLNGGGRGTKQTTVRGTGIWLSASGTGISIYGSGTGISIQANGGNAAHNHTYRAPQVKYADCIVAVKQ
;
A
#
# COMPACT_ATOMS: atom_id res chain seq x y z
N MET A 1 -31.06 -79.01 47.31
CA MET A 1 -30.03 -78.20 47.99
C MET A 1 -30.29 -76.73 47.70
N PRO A 2 -30.03 -75.81 48.64
CA PRO A 2 -30.09 -74.38 48.38
C PRO A 2 -29.18 -74.04 47.19
N VAL A 3 -29.65 -73.20 46.27
CA VAL A 3 -28.83 -72.70 45.16
C VAL A 3 -27.78 -71.74 45.75
N PRO A 4 -26.47 -71.91 45.48
CA PRO A 4 -25.43 -71.02 45.98
C PRO A 4 -25.69 -69.56 45.54
N GLY A 5 -25.52 -68.61 46.45
CA GLY A 5 -25.75 -67.18 46.19
C GLY A 5 -24.55 -66.47 45.55
N SER A 6 -23.35 -67.06 45.67
CA SER A 6 -22.10 -66.55 45.10
C SER A 6 -21.12 -67.68 44.77
N ILE A 7 -20.06 -67.36 44.01
CA ILE A 7 -19.01 -68.33 43.65
C ILE A 7 -18.18 -68.80 44.86
N ASN A 8 -18.15 -68.01 45.94
CA ASN A 8 -17.46 -68.36 47.19
C ASN A 8 -18.23 -69.39 48.03
N ASP A 9 -19.50 -69.62 47.69
CA ASP A 9 -20.35 -70.63 48.34
C ASP A 9 -20.13 -72.03 47.73
N LEU A 10 -19.29 -72.15 46.70
CA LEU A 10 -18.86 -73.43 46.12
C LEU A 10 -17.65 -73.98 46.88
N SER A 11 -17.68 -75.27 47.21
CA SER A 11 -16.53 -75.98 47.76
C SER A 11 -15.35 -75.96 46.78
N PRO A 12 -14.10 -75.80 47.24
CA PRO A 12 -12.91 -75.99 46.40
C PRO A 12 -12.75 -77.45 45.94
N THR A 13 -13.53 -78.39 46.49
CA THR A 13 -13.57 -79.80 46.07
C THR A 13 -14.74 -80.01 45.10
N PRO A 14 -14.50 -80.23 43.79
CA PRO A 14 -15.57 -80.25 42.77
C PRO A 14 -16.67 -81.29 43.02
N SER A 15 -16.33 -82.43 43.63
CA SER A 15 -17.27 -83.51 43.94
C SER A 15 -18.31 -83.16 45.02
N GLN A 16 -18.11 -82.04 45.72
CA GLN A 16 -19.03 -81.55 46.76
C GLN A 16 -20.00 -80.49 46.24
N ASN A 17 -19.85 -80.04 44.99
CA ASN A 17 -20.68 -78.99 44.39
C ASN A 17 -21.82 -79.53 43.50
N SER A 18 -21.84 -80.83 43.22
CA SER A 18 -22.95 -81.48 42.53
C SER A 18 -23.99 -82.01 43.54
N PRO A 19 -25.29 -82.02 43.19
CA PRO A 19 -26.27 -82.82 43.92
C PRO A 19 -25.77 -84.25 44.06
N GLN A 20 -25.87 -84.82 45.27
CA GLN A 20 -25.61 -86.23 45.51
C GLN A 20 -26.76 -87.05 44.91
N GLY A 21 -26.87 -87.06 43.58
CA GLY A 21 -27.88 -87.74 42.81
C GLY A 21 -27.23 -88.81 41.96
N SER A 22 -27.67 -90.05 42.13
CA SER A 22 -27.36 -91.20 41.27
C SER A 22 -28.10 -91.14 39.92
N GLU A 23 -28.52 -89.96 39.48
CA GLU A 23 -29.17 -89.78 38.18
C GLU A 23 -28.13 -90.03 37.09
N PRO A 24 -28.40 -90.93 36.12
CA PRO A 24 -27.58 -91.04 34.93
C PRO A 24 -27.48 -89.63 34.32
N VAL A 25 -26.27 -89.20 33.96
CA VAL A 25 -26.10 -88.02 33.09
C VAL A 25 -26.98 -88.26 31.87
N GLY A 26 -28.15 -87.59 31.83
CA GLY A 26 -29.07 -87.72 30.72
C GLY A 26 -28.36 -87.35 29.43
N SER A 27 -28.89 -87.75 28.28
CA SER A 27 -28.27 -87.52 26.97
C SER A 27 -27.94 -86.06 26.65
N GLN A 28 -28.40 -85.13 27.51
CA GLN A 28 -28.27 -83.68 27.42
C GLN A 28 -27.10 -83.09 28.26
N ALA A 29 -26.30 -83.92 28.94
CA ALA A 29 -25.19 -83.45 29.79
C ALA A 29 -24.13 -82.66 29.02
N ASN A 30 -23.91 -83.03 27.76
CA ASN A 30 -22.99 -82.32 26.87
C ASN A 30 -23.49 -80.90 26.57
N GLU A 31 -24.80 -80.73 26.39
CA GLU A 31 -25.47 -79.47 26.09
C GLU A 31 -25.38 -78.50 27.28
N TYR A 32 -25.52 -78.99 28.52
CA TYR A 32 -25.33 -78.16 29.71
C TYR A 32 -23.89 -77.67 29.88
N ILE A 33 -22.90 -78.55 29.61
CA ILE A 33 -21.48 -78.17 29.67
C ILE A 33 -21.14 -77.19 28.54
N GLN A 34 -21.70 -77.38 27.35
CA GLN A 34 -21.55 -76.45 26.23
C GLN A 34 -22.19 -75.09 26.51
N ALA A 35 -23.38 -75.05 27.12
CA ALA A 35 -24.03 -73.80 27.51
C ALA A 35 -23.23 -73.03 28.57
N LEU A 36 -22.70 -73.73 29.58
CA LEU A 36 -21.85 -73.12 30.60
C LEU A 36 -20.54 -72.60 30.01
N SER A 37 -19.88 -73.39 29.15
CA SER A 37 -18.64 -72.96 28.49
C SER A 37 -18.86 -71.81 27.50
N ALA A 38 -20.01 -71.76 26.80
CA ALA A 38 -20.39 -70.62 25.97
C ALA A 38 -20.63 -69.33 26.78
N PHE A 39 -21.25 -69.45 27.96
CA PHE A 39 -21.44 -68.32 28.87
C PHE A 39 -20.11 -67.81 29.44
N VAL A 40 -19.21 -68.72 29.86
CA VAL A 40 -17.86 -68.37 30.31
C VAL A 40 -17.06 -67.71 29.19
N ARG A 41 -17.20 -68.17 27.94
CA ARG A 41 -16.58 -67.53 26.76
C ARG A 41 -17.12 -66.11 26.54
N GLN A 42 -18.44 -65.92 26.58
CA GLN A 42 -19.05 -64.59 26.46
C GLN A 42 -18.60 -63.64 27.58
N LEU A 43 -18.42 -64.15 28.80
CA LEU A 43 -17.86 -63.37 29.89
C LEU A 43 -16.37 -63.07 29.68
N SER A 44 -15.57 -64.03 29.21
CA SER A 44 -14.16 -63.82 28.84
C SER A 44 -14.04 -62.74 27.78
N ASP A 45 -14.84 -62.81 26.71
CA ASP A 45 -14.84 -61.82 25.62
C ASP A 45 -15.24 -60.40 26.12
N ARG A 46 -16.01 -60.32 27.22
CA ARG A 46 -16.38 -59.06 27.87
C ARG A 46 -15.38 -58.59 28.93
N VAL A 47 -14.71 -59.50 29.63
CA VAL A 47 -13.76 -59.25 30.73
C VAL A 47 -12.34 -58.99 30.22
N ASP A 48 -11.95 -59.54 29.06
CA ASP A 48 -10.71 -59.23 28.34
C ASP A 48 -10.73 -57.85 27.64
N GLY A 49 -11.66 -56.96 28.02
CA GLY A 49 -11.51 -55.53 27.73
C GLY A 49 -12.11 -55.02 26.42
N LYS A 50 -13.17 -55.65 25.91
CA LYS A 50 -14.07 -55.01 24.92
C LYS A 50 -15.49 -54.84 25.45
N VAL A 51 -15.63 -54.26 26.64
CA VAL A 51 -16.56 -53.13 26.74
C VAL A 51 -16.03 -52.14 25.71
N SER A 52 -16.78 -51.84 24.65
CA SER A 52 -16.37 -50.94 23.58
C SER A 52 -16.20 -49.51 24.11
N ASN A 53 -15.11 -49.29 24.83
CA ASN A 53 -14.59 -48.01 25.24
C ASN A 53 -13.80 -47.45 24.04
N GLY A 54 -14.52 -47.16 22.96
CA GLY A 54 -14.07 -46.29 21.86
C GLY A 54 -12.78 -46.69 21.13
N THR A 55 -12.47 -47.98 20.92
CA THR A 55 -11.38 -48.33 20.00
C THR A 55 -11.88 -48.18 18.56
N LEU A 56 -11.59 -47.04 17.94
CA LEU A 56 -11.76 -46.86 16.50
C LEU A 56 -10.87 -47.88 15.79
N ASP A 57 -11.48 -48.87 15.14
CA ASP A 57 -10.77 -49.85 14.31
C ASP A 57 -10.36 -49.17 13.00
N ALA A 58 -9.07 -48.85 12.88
CA ALA A 58 -8.50 -48.12 11.76
C ALA A 58 -7.17 -48.76 11.35
N PRO A 59 -6.86 -48.83 10.04
CA PRO A 59 -5.55 -49.28 9.58
C PRO A 59 -4.41 -48.43 10.18
N LYS A 60 -3.25 -49.06 10.39
CA LYS A 60 -2.00 -48.35 10.75
C LYS A 60 -1.74 -47.20 9.77
N GLY A 61 -1.35 -46.04 10.29
CA GLY A 61 -1.12 -44.82 9.50
C GLY A 61 -2.37 -43.98 9.26
N THR A 62 -3.57 -44.43 9.67
CA THR A 62 -4.77 -43.58 9.68
C THR A 62 -4.54 -42.36 10.57
N ARG A 63 -4.94 -41.18 10.09
CA ARG A 63 -4.82 -39.91 10.82
C ARG A 63 -6.19 -39.35 11.16
N VAL A 64 -6.33 -38.82 12.36
CA VAL A 64 -7.54 -38.12 12.80
C VAL A 64 -7.15 -36.89 13.63
N VAL A 65 -7.99 -35.86 13.59
CA VAL A 65 -7.81 -34.65 14.41
C VAL A 65 -8.58 -34.82 15.71
N MET A 66 -7.94 -34.51 16.84
CA MET A 66 -8.52 -34.62 18.17
C MET A 66 -8.28 -33.35 18.98
N GLN A 67 -9.30 -32.83 19.65
CA GLN A 67 -9.19 -31.65 20.51
C GLN A 67 -8.82 -32.07 21.94
N GLN A 68 -7.58 -32.54 22.13
CA GLN A 68 -7.04 -32.96 23.43
C GLN A 68 -5.50 -32.90 23.42
N ALA A 69 -4.87 -32.94 24.58
CA ALA A 69 -3.41 -32.75 24.69
C ALA A 69 -2.56 -33.98 24.35
N ALA A 70 -3.11 -35.20 24.45
CA ALA A 70 -2.38 -36.45 24.25
C ALA A 70 -3.14 -37.42 23.35
N ALA A 71 -2.40 -38.23 22.58
CA ALA A 71 -3.01 -39.26 21.74
C ALA A 71 -3.58 -40.40 22.61
N PRO A 72 -4.73 -41.00 22.24
CA PRO A 72 -5.26 -42.16 22.94
C PRO A 72 -4.35 -43.38 22.83
N THR A 73 -4.54 -44.35 23.72
CA THR A 73 -3.82 -45.63 23.67
C THR A 73 -3.92 -46.28 22.29
N GLY A 74 -2.77 -46.69 21.74
CA GLY A 74 -2.68 -47.27 20.40
C GLY A 74 -2.64 -46.25 19.26
N TRP A 75 -2.53 -44.96 19.57
CA TRP A 75 -2.25 -43.86 18.65
C TRP A 75 -1.02 -43.09 19.15
N ALA A 76 -0.34 -42.36 18.26
CA ALA A 76 0.69 -41.40 18.64
C ALA A 76 0.35 -40.03 18.05
N VAL A 77 0.89 -38.95 18.61
CA VAL A 77 0.82 -37.63 17.98
C VAL A 77 1.69 -37.67 16.71
N ASP A 78 1.15 -37.19 15.59
CA ASP A 78 1.93 -36.99 14.38
C ASP A 78 2.87 -35.80 14.58
N ALA A 79 4.17 -36.08 14.55
CA ALA A 79 5.22 -35.11 14.88
C ALA A 79 5.72 -34.33 13.65
N ASP A 80 5.09 -34.50 12.48
CA ASP A 80 5.42 -33.72 11.29
C ASP A 80 5.11 -32.23 11.53
N SER A 81 6.16 -31.39 11.47
CA SER A 81 6.06 -29.95 11.69
C SER A 81 5.20 -29.24 10.63
N ALA A 82 4.93 -29.89 9.49
CA ALA A 82 4.00 -29.39 8.50
C ALA A 82 2.56 -29.23 9.04
N PHE A 83 2.22 -29.89 10.15
CA PHE A 83 0.91 -29.75 10.80
C PHE A 83 0.87 -28.66 11.89
N THR A 84 2.00 -28.05 12.25
CA THR A 84 2.05 -26.92 13.19
C THR A 84 1.68 -25.63 12.47
N ASP A 85 0.87 -24.77 13.12
CA ASP A 85 0.45 -23.45 12.61
C ASP A 85 -0.19 -23.46 11.21
N CYS A 86 -0.86 -24.56 10.85
CA CYS A 86 -1.50 -24.74 9.54
C CYS A 86 -3.03 -24.72 9.62
N ALA A 87 -3.69 -24.41 8.50
CA ALA A 87 -5.13 -24.54 8.36
C ALA A 87 -5.50 -25.94 7.82
N MET A 88 -6.52 -26.58 8.41
CA MET A 88 -7.03 -27.87 7.95
C MET A 88 -7.87 -27.69 6.67
N ARG A 89 -7.55 -28.46 5.63
CA ARG A 89 -8.33 -28.51 4.39
C ARG A 89 -8.98 -29.87 4.21
N PHE A 90 -10.30 -29.90 4.10
CA PHE A 90 -11.05 -31.11 3.70
C PHE A 90 -11.08 -31.20 2.18
N ASN A 91 -10.41 -32.21 1.63
CA ASN A 91 -10.44 -32.53 0.21
C ASN A 91 -11.29 -33.77 -0.02
N GLN A 92 -12.25 -33.69 -0.95
CA GLN A 92 -13.17 -34.78 -1.27
C GLN A 92 -12.47 -36.01 -1.88
N SER A 93 -11.20 -35.90 -2.24
CA SER A 93 -10.35 -37.02 -2.64
C SER A 93 -8.90 -36.58 -2.51
N VAL A 94 -8.05 -37.41 -1.90
CA VAL A 94 -6.59 -37.24 -1.91
C VAL A 94 -6.12 -37.41 -3.36
N GLY A 95 -6.22 -36.34 -4.18
CA GLY A 95 -5.79 -36.38 -5.58
C GLY A 95 -6.50 -35.49 -6.61
N LYS A 96 -7.47 -34.62 -6.28
CA LYS A 96 -8.00 -33.66 -7.27
C LYS A 96 -7.98 -32.21 -6.76
N GLN A 97 -7.00 -31.45 -7.24
CA GLN A 97 -6.92 -30.00 -7.14
C GLN A 97 -7.87 -29.33 -8.15
N ASN A 98 -9.19 -29.47 -8.00
CA ASN A 98 -10.13 -28.78 -8.89
C ASN A 98 -11.04 -27.84 -8.11
N GLY A 99 -10.43 -26.74 -7.65
CA GLY A 99 -11.11 -25.45 -7.52
C GLY A 99 -10.28 -24.47 -8.34
N THR A 100 -10.92 -23.67 -9.21
CA THR A 100 -10.23 -22.75 -10.14
C THR A 100 -9.32 -21.76 -9.41
N VAL A 101 -9.53 -21.54 -8.12
CA VAL A 101 -8.65 -20.76 -7.23
C VAL A 101 -8.23 -21.66 -6.06
N GLY A 102 -6.94 -21.97 -5.97
CA GLY A 102 -6.38 -22.68 -4.82
C GLY A 102 -6.46 -21.82 -3.55
N TRP A 103 -6.54 -22.47 -2.38
CA TRP A 103 -6.41 -21.81 -1.07
C TRP A 103 -5.16 -20.90 -0.98
N SER A 104 -4.14 -21.14 -1.80
CA SER A 104 -2.94 -20.32 -1.96
C SER A 104 -3.19 -18.89 -2.45
N GLY A 105 -4.39 -18.54 -2.92
CA GLY A 105 -4.76 -17.15 -3.22
C GLY A 105 -5.06 -16.32 -1.97
N TRP A 106 -5.42 -16.96 -0.86
CA TRP A 106 -5.68 -16.30 0.43
C TRP A 106 -4.50 -16.52 1.36
N ASN A 107 -3.45 -15.74 1.16
CA ASN A 107 -2.26 -15.82 1.99
C ASN A 107 -2.47 -15.00 3.28
N TRP A 108 -2.68 -15.67 4.41
CA TRP A 108 -2.70 -15.02 5.73
C TRP A 108 -1.31 -14.42 6.00
N GLY A 109 -1.13 -13.14 5.67
CA GLY A 109 0.14 -12.42 5.80
C GLY A 109 0.89 -12.16 4.47
N GLY A 110 0.32 -12.52 3.32
CA GLY A 110 0.87 -12.14 2.02
C GLY A 110 0.37 -10.78 1.51
N GLN A 111 1.06 -10.23 0.51
CA GLN A 111 0.55 -9.09 -0.26
C GLN A 111 -0.65 -9.56 -1.10
N PHE A 112 -1.79 -8.87 -0.97
CA PHE A 112 -2.91 -8.99 -1.89
C PHE A 112 -3.08 -7.68 -2.64
N ALA A 113 -3.41 -7.77 -3.92
CA ALA A 113 -3.88 -6.63 -4.67
C ALA A 113 -5.33 -6.35 -4.26
N VAL A 114 -5.61 -5.13 -3.83
CA VAL A 114 -6.99 -4.64 -3.76
C VAL A 114 -7.45 -4.40 -5.19
N ASP A 115 -8.74 -4.62 -5.49
CA ASP A 115 -9.33 -4.18 -6.75
C ASP A 115 -9.03 -2.69 -7.00
N GLY A 116 -9.00 -2.28 -8.27
CA GLY A 116 -8.62 -0.92 -8.65
C GLY A 116 -9.40 0.14 -7.86
N HIS A 117 -8.70 0.91 -7.02
CA HIS A 117 -9.27 2.00 -6.25
C HIS A 117 -9.03 3.32 -6.99
N ALA A 118 -10.11 3.98 -7.41
CA ALA A 118 -10.04 5.33 -7.95
C ALA A 118 -10.05 6.33 -6.79
N LEU A 119 -8.95 7.05 -6.58
CA LEU A 119 -8.86 8.07 -5.55
C LEU A 119 -9.94 9.15 -5.75
N THR A 120 -10.66 9.45 -4.68
CA THR A 120 -11.64 10.53 -4.64
C THR A 120 -11.01 11.82 -4.11
N VAL A 121 -11.68 12.96 -4.32
CA VAL A 121 -11.23 14.26 -3.79
C VAL A 121 -11.09 14.25 -2.26
N ALA A 122 -11.95 13.51 -1.56
CA ALA A 122 -11.90 13.39 -0.10
C ALA A 122 -10.68 12.61 0.42
N GLU A 123 -10.07 11.79 -0.43
CA GLU A 123 -8.89 10.98 -0.10
C GLU A 123 -7.58 11.69 -0.46
N MET A 124 -7.64 12.81 -1.17
CA MET A 124 -6.49 13.65 -1.44
C MET A 124 -6.24 14.59 -0.24
N PRO A 125 -5.06 14.56 0.39
CA PRO A 125 -4.71 15.56 1.40
C PRO A 125 -4.81 16.98 0.82
N SER A 126 -5.20 17.93 1.69
CA SER A 126 -5.10 19.35 1.35
C SER A 126 -3.66 19.66 0.95
N HIS A 127 -3.49 20.29 -0.21
CA HIS A 127 -2.19 20.71 -0.72
C HIS A 127 -2.31 22.10 -1.35
N GLY A 128 -1.17 22.77 -1.43
CA GLY A 128 -1.07 24.11 -1.99
C GLY A 128 0.00 24.19 -3.06
N HIS A 129 -0.13 25.22 -3.90
CA HIS A 129 0.90 25.59 -4.86
C HIS A 129 1.60 26.84 -4.34
N GLY A 130 2.91 26.74 -4.11
CA GLY A 130 3.73 27.91 -3.83
C GLY A 130 3.95 28.68 -5.12
N LEU A 131 3.43 29.90 -5.20
CA LEU A 131 3.78 30.85 -6.25
C LEU A 131 4.88 31.76 -5.73
N ASN A 132 6.03 31.76 -6.41
CA ASN A 132 7.07 32.75 -6.18
C ASN A 132 7.11 33.71 -7.37
N ASP A 133 6.71 34.96 -7.14
CA ASP A 133 6.87 36.08 -8.05
C ASP A 133 7.82 37.09 -7.41
N PRO A 134 9.11 37.09 -7.79
CA PRO A 134 10.09 38.03 -7.24
C PRO A 134 9.90 39.46 -7.78
N GLY A 135 8.96 39.67 -8.70
CA GLY A 135 8.85 40.89 -9.48
C GLY A 135 9.99 41.02 -10.50
N HIS A 136 9.83 41.94 -11.45
CA HIS A 136 10.89 42.31 -12.38
C HIS A 136 10.71 43.75 -12.85
N SER A 137 11.81 44.37 -13.27
CA SER A 137 11.84 45.72 -13.81
C SER A 137 12.61 45.77 -15.11
N HIS A 138 12.23 46.70 -15.98
CA HIS A 138 12.94 46.96 -17.22
C HIS A 138 14.02 48.03 -17.01
N GLY A 139 15.21 47.77 -17.53
CA GLY A 139 16.24 48.80 -17.67
C GLY A 139 15.94 49.67 -18.88
N VAL A 140 16.12 50.98 -18.74
CA VAL A 140 16.09 51.94 -19.84
C VAL A 140 17.51 52.42 -20.10
N ALA A 141 17.99 52.29 -21.33
CA ALA A 141 19.23 52.94 -21.77
C ALA A 141 18.89 54.14 -22.63
N ASP A 142 19.27 55.31 -22.14
CA ASP A 142 19.28 56.56 -22.88
C ASP A 142 20.75 56.99 -23.05
N PRO A 143 21.33 56.88 -24.26
CA PRO A 143 22.70 57.33 -24.52
C PRO A 143 22.83 58.87 -24.51
N GLY A 144 21.72 59.59 -24.32
CA GLY A 144 21.64 61.03 -24.49
C GLY A 144 21.67 61.40 -25.97
N HIS A 145 21.16 62.60 -26.27
CA HIS A 145 21.32 63.20 -27.59
C HIS A 145 21.31 64.72 -27.49
N SER A 146 21.89 65.38 -28.49
CA SER A 146 21.98 66.82 -28.56
C SER A 146 21.57 67.32 -29.94
N HIS A 147 21.10 68.56 -29.99
CA HIS A 147 20.82 69.25 -31.24
C HIS A 147 21.97 70.19 -31.56
N GLY A 148 22.53 70.03 -32.76
CA GLY A 148 23.46 71.01 -33.33
C GLY A 148 22.68 72.11 -34.05
N VAL A 149 23.05 73.36 -33.78
CA VAL A 149 22.69 74.50 -34.63
C VAL A 149 23.76 74.61 -35.71
N ASN A 150 23.36 74.48 -36.97
CA ASN A 150 24.25 74.80 -38.09
C ASN A 150 23.95 76.23 -38.53
N ASP A 151 24.93 77.12 -38.43
CA ASP A 151 24.87 78.50 -38.95
C ASP A 151 25.95 78.66 -40.02
N PRO A 152 25.65 78.38 -41.30
CA PRO A 152 26.61 78.53 -42.38
C PRO A 152 27.12 79.97 -42.43
N GLY A 153 28.41 80.12 -42.12
CA GLY A 153 29.08 81.40 -41.88
C GLY A 153 28.62 82.52 -42.80
N HIS A 154 28.05 83.56 -42.20
CA HIS A 154 27.68 84.77 -42.90
C HIS A 154 28.86 85.77 -42.85
N ASN A 155 29.12 86.43 -43.98
CA ASN A 155 30.13 87.47 -44.09
C ASN A 155 29.46 88.84 -43.95
N HIS A 156 30.00 89.70 -43.08
CA HIS A 156 29.60 91.11 -43.05
C HIS A 156 30.50 91.88 -44.01
N ASP A 157 29.99 92.18 -45.21
CA ASP A 157 30.66 93.07 -46.15
C ASP A 157 30.12 94.49 -46.00
N ILE A 158 31.03 95.45 -45.79
CA ILE A 158 30.72 96.88 -45.86
C ILE A 158 31.28 97.36 -47.19
N ASN A 159 30.41 97.46 -48.20
CA ASN A 159 30.81 97.97 -49.51
C ASN A 159 31.04 99.50 -49.45
N THR A 160 32.27 99.91 -49.22
CA THR A 160 32.70 101.31 -49.41
C THR A 160 33.08 101.49 -50.88
N ALA A 161 32.11 101.93 -51.70
CA ALA A 161 32.39 102.39 -53.05
C ALA A 161 33.17 103.71 -52.97
N VAL A 162 34.48 103.66 -53.20
CA VAL A 162 35.32 104.83 -53.36
C VAL A 162 35.00 105.52 -54.70
N GLY A 163 34.40 106.70 -54.60
CA GLY A 163 34.20 107.66 -55.67
C GLY A 163 33.96 109.03 -55.05
N ASP A 164 35.06 109.74 -54.78
CA ASP A 164 35.20 111.15 -54.38
C ASP A 164 33.90 111.89 -53.99
N GLY A 165 33.46 111.62 -52.77
CA GLY A 165 32.46 112.41 -52.07
C GLY A 165 32.77 112.35 -50.59
N TYR A 166 33.01 113.51 -49.98
CA TYR A 166 33.21 113.66 -48.55
C TYR A 166 32.32 112.71 -47.74
N ILE A 167 32.95 111.92 -46.87
CA ILE A 167 32.31 111.23 -45.75
C ILE A 167 31.70 112.30 -44.82
N GLY A 168 30.50 112.77 -45.17
CA GLY A 168 29.60 113.35 -44.20
C GLY A 168 29.26 112.25 -43.20
N GLU A 169 29.67 112.47 -41.94
CA GLU A 169 29.47 111.63 -40.77
C GLU A 169 28.86 110.24 -41.02
N ILE A 170 29.66 109.19 -40.80
CA ILE A 170 29.10 107.91 -40.39
C ILE A 170 28.43 108.17 -39.02
N ASN A 171 27.16 108.57 -39.06
CA ASN A 171 26.33 108.74 -37.88
C ASN A 171 25.94 107.34 -37.38
N LEU A 172 26.85 106.72 -36.63
CA LEU A 172 26.58 105.53 -35.81
C LEU A 172 25.92 105.90 -34.47
N ASN A 173 25.37 107.11 -34.35
CA ASN A 173 24.61 107.52 -33.19
C ASN A 173 23.25 108.12 -33.60
N GLY A 174 22.18 107.44 -33.18
CA GLY A 174 20.95 108.16 -32.80
C GLY A 174 19.71 107.96 -33.66
N GLY A 175 19.75 107.19 -34.75
CA GLY A 175 18.59 106.95 -35.60
C GLY A 175 17.67 105.82 -35.11
N GLY A 176 16.89 106.08 -34.06
CA GLY A 176 15.66 105.35 -33.70
C GLY A 176 15.82 103.95 -33.11
N ARG A 177 15.14 103.69 -31.99
CA ARG A 177 14.81 102.34 -31.47
C ARG A 177 13.78 101.63 -32.36
N GLY A 178 13.96 101.69 -33.67
CA GLY A 178 13.32 100.74 -34.56
C GLY A 178 14.10 99.44 -34.41
N THR A 179 13.43 98.34 -34.10
CA THR A 179 13.93 97.01 -34.38
C THR A 179 14.35 97.00 -35.85
N LYS A 180 15.63 97.23 -36.13
CA LYS A 180 16.21 96.99 -37.45
C LYS A 180 16.26 95.48 -37.59
N GLN A 181 15.11 94.87 -37.87
CA GLN A 181 15.09 93.53 -38.37
C GLN A 181 15.84 93.57 -39.70
N THR A 182 16.98 92.89 -39.74
CA THR A 182 17.53 92.42 -41.01
C THR A 182 16.39 91.71 -41.71
N THR A 183 16.02 92.19 -42.90
CA THR A 183 15.01 91.58 -43.77
C THR A 183 15.18 90.07 -43.76
N VAL A 184 14.10 89.28 -43.64
CA VAL A 184 14.15 87.81 -43.56
C VAL A 184 14.86 87.24 -44.80
N ARG A 185 16.18 87.14 -44.72
CA ARG A 185 17.01 86.34 -45.62
C ARG A 185 17.12 85.02 -44.90
N GLY A 186 16.66 83.94 -45.53
CA GLY A 186 16.83 82.60 -44.99
C GLY A 186 18.31 82.42 -44.69
N THR A 187 18.67 82.43 -43.40
CA THR A 187 20.05 82.42 -42.93
C THR A 187 20.75 81.11 -43.24
N GLY A 188 20.02 80.13 -43.77
CA GLY A 188 20.48 78.75 -43.88
C GLY A 188 20.66 78.12 -42.50
N ILE A 189 20.15 78.74 -41.43
CA ILE A 189 20.19 78.15 -40.09
C ILE A 189 19.12 77.09 -39.99
N TRP A 190 19.53 75.86 -39.64
CA TRP A 190 18.58 74.80 -39.28
C TRP A 190 19.05 74.05 -38.03
N LEU A 191 18.08 73.52 -37.30
CA LEU A 191 18.32 72.56 -36.22
C LEU A 191 18.42 71.17 -36.82
N SER A 192 19.52 70.47 -36.56
CA SER A 192 19.65 69.10 -37.02
C SER A 192 18.83 68.17 -36.11
N ALA A 193 18.02 67.29 -36.70
CA ALA A 193 17.31 66.27 -35.96
C ALA A 193 18.32 65.24 -35.41
N SER A 194 18.23 64.93 -34.11
CA SER A 194 18.97 63.82 -33.50
C SER A 194 17.99 62.84 -32.92
N GLY A 195 18.12 61.56 -33.28
CA GLY A 195 17.38 60.48 -32.63
C GLY A 195 17.88 60.29 -31.20
N THR A 196 16.98 59.92 -30.30
CA THR A 196 17.30 59.72 -28.89
C THR A 196 18.05 58.42 -28.64
N GLY A 197 17.89 57.42 -29.53
CA GLY A 197 18.52 56.11 -29.39
C GLY A 197 18.05 55.31 -28.16
N ILE A 198 16.96 55.73 -27.52
CA ILE A 198 16.47 55.11 -26.28
C ILE A 198 16.04 53.67 -26.54
N SER A 199 16.49 52.75 -25.69
CA SER A 199 16.12 51.34 -25.73
C SER A 199 15.63 50.86 -24.36
N ILE A 200 14.72 49.88 -24.39
CA ILE A 200 14.21 49.20 -23.20
C ILE A 200 14.70 47.76 -23.26
N TYR A 201 15.42 47.33 -22.24
CA TYR A 201 15.92 45.96 -22.17
C TYR A 201 14.82 45.00 -21.70
N GLY A 202 14.74 43.82 -22.32
CA GLY A 202 13.90 42.74 -21.84
C GLY A 202 14.34 42.29 -20.44
N SER A 203 13.38 42.04 -19.56
CA SER A 203 13.62 41.54 -18.21
C SER A 203 12.71 40.35 -17.96
N GLY A 204 13.30 39.24 -17.54
CA GLY A 204 12.57 38.01 -17.26
C GLY A 204 11.82 38.12 -15.94
N THR A 205 10.61 37.59 -15.88
CA THR A 205 9.76 37.62 -14.68
C THR A 205 10.26 36.70 -13.56
N GLY A 206 11.01 35.64 -13.91
CA GLY A 206 11.55 34.68 -12.93
C GLY A 206 10.47 33.89 -12.16
N ILE A 207 9.22 33.90 -12.62
CA ILE A 207 8.10 33.24 -11.95
C ILE A 207 8.30 31.74 -11.96
N SER A 208 8.15 31.11 -10.79
CA SER A 208 8.23 29.65 -10.64
C SER A 208 7.06 29.11 -9.82
N ILE A 209 6.58 27.92 -10.19
CA ILE A 209 5.60 27.14 -9.43
C ILE A 209 6.36 26.04 -8.70
N GLN A 210 6.30 26.05 -7.37
CA GLN A 210 6.94 25.03 -6.56
C GLN A 210 5.91 23.94 -6.23
N ALA A 211 6.26 22.68 -6.56
CA ALA A 211 5.46 21.54 -6.18
C ALA A 211 5.73 21.20 -4.71
N ASN A 212 4.75 21.45 -3.84
CA ASN A 212 4.81 21.10 -2.40
C ASN A 212 4.24 19.70 -2.11
N GLY A 213 4.12 18.84 -3.12
CA GLY A 213 3.64 17.46 -2.94
C GLY A 213 4.63 16.66 -2.11
N GLY A 214 4.22 16.17 -0.94
CA GLY A 214 5.09 15.45 -0.01
C GLY A 214 5.59 14.08 -0.51
N ASN A 215 5.15 13.61 -1.68
CA ASN A 215 5.48 12.30 -2.29
C ASN A 215 5.40 11.11 -1.31
N ALA A 216 4.65 11.25 -0.22
CA ALA A 216 4.53 10.23 0.79
C ALA A 216 3.65 9.11 0.25
N ALA A 217 4.12 7.86 0.42
CA ALA A 217 3.29 6.70 0.17
C ALA A 217 2.06 6.75 1.08
N HIS A 218 0.87 6.52 0.52
CA HIS A 218 -0.30 6.24 1.34
C HIS A 218 -0.29 4.75 1.67
N ASN A 219 -0.49 4.43 2.95
CA ASN A 219 -0.58 3.06 3.42
C ASN A 219 -2.04 2.72 3.69
N HIS A 220 -2.48 1.57 3.20
CA HIS A 220 -3.74 0.98 3.63
C HIS A 220 -3.51 0.13 4.87
N THR A 221 -4.22 0.43 5.96
CA THR A 221 -4.20 -0.41 7.16
C THR A 221 -5.29 -1.46 7.01
N TYR A 222 -4.87 -2.70 6.72
CA TYR A 222 -5.76 -3.85 6.79
C TYR A 222 -5.61 -4.54 8.14
N ARG A 223 -6.74 -4.83 8.79
CA ARG A 223 -6.77 -5.73 9.94
C ARG A 223 -7.16 -7.12 9.44
N ALA A 224 -6.23 -8.06 9.48
CA ALA A 224 -6.52 -9.44 9.18
C ALA A 224 -7.67 -9.96 10.08
N PRO A 225 -8.58 -10.81 9.57
CA PRO A 225 -9.66 -11.35 10.36
C PRO A 225 -9.06 -12.10 11.56
N GLN A 226 -9.47 -11.75 12.77
CA GLN A 226 -9.04 -12.49 13.95
C GLN A 226 -9.83 -13.79 14.03
N VAL A 227 -9.19 -14.90 13.65
CA VAL A 227 -9.77 -16.23 13.80
C VAL A 227 -9.46 -16.72 15.22
N LYS A 228 -10.50 -16.94 16.02
CA LYS A 228 -10.35 -17.70 17.27
C LYS A 228 -9.99 -19.14 16.90
N TYR A 229 -8.96 -19.70 17.51
CA TYR A 229 -8.53 -21.07 17.24
C TYR A 229 -8.74 -21.98 18.46
N ALA A 230 -8.80 -23.27 18.19
CA ALA A 230 -8.81 -24.33 19.19
C ALA A 230 -7.63 -25.26 18.93
N ASP A 231 -6.82 -25.50 19.95
CA ASP A 231 -5.66 -26.37 19.82
C ASP A 231 -6.10 -27.83 19.69
N CYS A 232 -5.65 -28.47 18.63
CA CYS A 232 -5.91 -29.89 18.34
C CYS A 232 -4.60 -30.60 18.03
N ILE A 233 -4.55 -31.90 18.33
CA ILE A 233 -3.48 -32.77 17.86
C ILE A 233 -3.94 -33.53 16.61
N VAL A 234 -2.99 -33.84 15.73
CA VAL A 234 -3.17 -34.88 14.72
C VAL A 234 -2.66 -36.17 15.33
N ALA A 235 -3.53 -37.18 15.48
CA ALA A 235 -3.16 -38.48 15.99
C ALA A 235 -3.05 -39.49 14.83
N VAL A 236 -1.99 -40.31 14.83
CA VAL A 236 -1.72 -41.37 13.86
C VAL A 236 -1.78 -42.74 14.51
N LYS A 237 -2.53 -43.66 13.90
CA LYS A 237 -2.69 -45.04 14.36
C LYS A 237 -1.38 -45.82 14.23
N GLN A 238 -0.94 -46.45 15.32
CA GLN A 238 0.29 -47.25 15.37
C GLN A 238 0.11 -48.68 14.85
#